data_AF-A0A7C0ZSP4-F1
#
_entry.id   AF-A0A7C0ZSP4-F1
#
_cell.length_a   1.000
_cell.length_b   1.000
_cell.length_c   1.000
_cell.angle_alpha   90.00
_cell.angle_beta   90.00
_cell.angle_gamma   90.00
#
_symmetry.space_group_name_H-M   'P 1'
#
loop_
_entity.id
_entity.type
_entity.pdbx_description
1 polymer ?
#
loop_
_entity_poly.entity_id
_entity_poly.type
_entity_poly.pdbx_seq_one_letter_code
_entity_poly.pdbx_strand_id
1 'polypeptide(L)' 'MDGSHGNLVKISVRLPKAQVEFIDSLVTLGLYVNRSDFIRDAIRDYMPKAMKKLQELRSGSLAILKADNYYMNEEE' A
#
# COMPACT_ATOMS: atom_id res chain seq x y z
N MET A 1 29.23 -15.39 7.57
CA MET A 1 28.12 -14.49 7.94
C MET A 1 27.69 -13.77 6.67
N ASP A 2 27.02 -14.48 5.76
CA ASP A 2 26.48 -13.90 4.53
C ASP A 2 25.09 -13.34 4.87
N GLY A 3 25.10 -12.13 5.41
CA GLY A 3 23.88 -11.35 5.57
C GLY A 3 23.52 -10.84 4.18
N SER A 4 22.55 -11.49 3.54
CA SER A 4 21.87 -10.98 2.37
C SER A 4 21.38 -9.57 2.65
N HIS A 5 22.21 -8.58 2.31
CA HIS A 5 21.80 -7.19 2.23
C HIS A 5 20.72 -7.16 1.16
N GLY A 6 19.46 -7.27 1.57
CA GLY A 6 18.31 -7.10 0.70
C GLY A 6 18.55 -5.82 -0.08
N ASN A 7 18.48 -5.89 -1.40
CA ASN A 7 18.84 -4.79 -2.29
C ASN A 7 17.91 -3.60 -2.01
N LEU A 8 18.34 -2.68 -1.14
CA LEU A 8 17.53 -1.55 -0.69
C LEU A 8 17.59 -0.46 -1.76
N VAL A 9 16.43 -0.11 -2.32
CA VAL A 9 16.31 0.97 -3.31
C VAL A 9 15.75 2.22 -2.62
N LYS A 10 16.42 3.36 -2.82
CA LYS A 10 15.92 4.66 -2.36
C LYS A 10 14.86 5.17 -3.31
N ILE A 11 13.69 5.50 -2.77
CA ILE A 11 12.59 6.11 -3.51
C ILE A 11 12.34 7.53 -3.00
N SER A 12 11.87 8.42 -3.88
CA SER A 12 11.38 9.75 -3.52
C SER A 12 9.94 9.87 -3.99
N VAL A 13 9.04 10.25 -3.09
CA VAL A 13 7.60 10.40 -3.34
C VAL A 13 7.14 11.75 -2.83
N ARG A 14 6.12 12.32 -3.49
CA ARG A 14 5.45 13.54 -3.02
C ARG A 14 4.18 13.13 -2.28
N LEU A 15 4.05 13.57 -1.04
CA LEU A 15 2.88 13.32 -0.20
C LEU A 15 2.22 14.65 0.19
N PRO A 16 0.88 14.68 0.36
CA PRO A 16 0.19 15.82 0.96
C PRO A 16 0.81 16.19 2.31
N LYS A 17 0.95 17.50 2.57
CA LYS A 17 1.57 18.02 3.80
C LYS A 17 0.93 17.44 5.08
N ALA A 18 -0.40 17.37 5.11
CA ALA A 18 -1.15 16.83 6.24
C ALA A 18 -0.79 15.37 6.57
N GLN A 19 -0.49 14.54 5.55
CA GLN A 19 -0.06 13.16 5.79
C GLN A 19 1.35 13.12 6.38
N VAL A 20 2.26 13.97 5.91
CA VAL A 20 3.62 14.05 6.47
C VAL A 20 3.58 14.52 7.93
N GLU A 21 2.76 15.53 8.24
CA GLU A 21 2.58 16.03 9.61
C GLU A 21 1.99 14.96 10.54
N PHE A 22 1.03 14.17 10.05
CA PHE A 22 0.52 13.02 10.79
C PHE A 22 1.62 12.00 11.08
N ILE A 23 2.44 11.64 10.08
CA ILE A 23 3.57 10.71 10.29
C ILE A 23 4.57 11.30 11.30
N ASP A 24 4.86 12.60 11.21
CA ASP A 24 5.74 13.30 12.16
C ASP A 24 5.23 13.23 13.59
N SER A 25 3.91 13.34 13.80
CA SER A 25 3.31 13.18 15.11
C SER A 25 3.57 11.78 15.69
N LEU A 26 3.47 10.73 14.86
CA LEU A 26 3.71 9.35 15.31
C LEU A 26 5.17 9.12 15.70
N VAL A 27 6.10 9.72 14.95
CA VAL A 27 7.53 9.69 15.28
C VAL A 27 7.81 10.48 16.57
N THR A 28 7.19 11.66 16.72
CA THR A 28 7.34 12.52 17.91
C THR A 28 6.82 11.82 19.18
N LEU A 29 5.75 11.04 19.06
CA LEU A 29 5.20 10.22 20.14
C LEU A 29 6.05 8.96 20.46
N GLY A 30 7.11 8.71 19.68
CA GLY A 30 8.00 7.56 19.87
C GLY A 30 7.41 6.23 19.37
N LEU A 31 6.31 6.25 18.61
CA LEU A 31 5.69 5.04 18.05
C LEU A 31 6.49 4.47 16.88
N TYR A 32 7.22 5.33 16.16
CA TYR A 32 8.08 4.95 15.06
C TYR A 32 9.44 5.67 15.18
N VAL A 33 10.52 5.00 14.77
CA VAL A 33 11.88 5.57 14.87
C VAL A 33 12.07 6.76 13.93
N ASN A 34 11.47 6.69 12.74
CA ASN A 34 11.49 7.75 11.74
C ASN A 34 10.38 7.54 10.69
N ARG A 35 10.22 8.51 9.78
CA ARG A 35 9.21 8.45 8.71
C ARG A 35 9.34 7.20 7.82
N SER A 36 10.57 6.82 7.48
CA SER A 36 10.83 5.68 6.59
C SER A 36 10.42 4.36 7.24
N ASP A 37 10.55 4.26 8.56
CA ASP A 37 10.12 3.10 9.34
C ASP A 37 8.59 2.93 9.26
N PHE A 38 7.85 4.01 9.53
CA PHE A 38 6.39 4.05 9.34
C PHE A 38 5.97 3.69 7.91
N ILE A 39 6.60 4.29 6.91
CA ILE A 39 6.27 4.04 5.50
C ILE A 39 6.51 2.58 5.14
N ARG A 40 7.62 1.99 5.62
CA ARG A 40 7.93 0.57 5.35
C ARG A 40 6.90 -0.35 6.00
N ASP A 41 6.49 -0.05 7.22
CA ASP A 41 5.46 -0.80 7.94
C ASP A 41 4.10 -0.73 7.22
N ALA A 42 3.67 0.48 6.86
CA ALA A 42 2.45 0.70 6.10
C ALA A 42 2.46 -0.03 4.74
N ILE A 43 3.60 -0.04 4.05
CA ILE A 43 3.76 -0.80 2.80
C ILE A 43 3.66 -2.30 3.09
N ARG A 44 4.38 -2.82 4.09
CA ARG A 44 4.37 -4.25 4.46
C ARG A 44 2.95 -4.76 4.72
N ASP A 45 2.13 -3.97 5.41
CA ASP A 45 0.74 -4.32 5.71
C ASP A 45 -0.18 -4.24 4.47
N TYR A 46 0.13 -3.35 3.53
CA TYR A 46 -0.65 -3.18 2.31
C TYR A 46 -0.28 -4.17 1.20
N MET A 47 0.97 -4.62 1.13
CA MET A 47 1.50 -5.47 0.05
C MET A 47 0.66 -6.74 -0.22
N PRO A 48 0.22 -7.52 0.78
CA PRO A 48 -0.59 -8.72 0.54
C PRO A 48 -1.92 -8.39 -0.16
N LYS A 49 -2.57 -7.28 0.23
CA LYS A 49 -3.83 -6.81 -0.37
C LYS A 49 -3.60 -6.39 -1.82
N ALA A 50 -2.51 -5.68 -2.09
CA ALA A 50 -2.13 -5.28 -3.43
C ALA A 50 -1.80 -6.49 -4.33
N MET A 51 -1.08 -7.50 -3.80
CA MET A 51 -0.76 -8.73 -4.51
C MET A 51 -2.01 -9.53 -4.88
N LYS A 52 -2.97 -9.67 -3.95
CA LYS A 52 -4.26 -10.32 -4.24
C LYS A 52 -4.99 -9.63 -5.38
N LYS A 53 -5.13 -8.30 -5.30
CA LYS A 53 -5.75 -7.49 -6.36
C LYS A 53 -5.04 -7.65 -7.70
N LEU A 54 -3.71 -7.72 -7.70
CA LEU A 54 -2.91 -7.95 -8.92
C LEU A 54 -3.15 -9.34 -9.52
N GLN A 55 -3.27 -10.38 -8.69
CA GLN A 55 -3.61 -11.74 -9.14
C GLN A 55 -5.00 -11.79 -9.77
N GLU A 56 -6.01 -11.20 -9.12
CA GLU A 56 -7.38 -11.11 -9.65
C GLU A 56 -7.44 -10.41 -11.01
N LEU A 57 -6.66 -9.34 -11.18
CA LEU A 57 -6.51 -8.63 -12.45
C LEU A 57 -5.86 -9.50 -13.55
N ARG A 58 -4.80 -10.23 -13.20
CA ARG A 58 -4.04 -11.06 -14.16
C ARG A 58 -4.80 -12.31 -14.60
N SER A 59 -5.63 -12.89 -13.74
CA SER A 59 -6.44 -14.08 -14.06
C SER A 59 -7.65 -13.79 -14.95
N GLY A 60 -7.83 -12.56 -15.45
CA GLY A 60 -8.95 -12.19 -16.33
C GLY A 60 -10.30 -12.01 -15.63
N SER A 61 -10.38 -12.22 -14.32
CA SER A 61 -11.63 -12.13 -13.57
C SER A 61 -12.14 -10.70 -13.34
N LEU A 62 -11.33 -9.66 -13.52
CA LEU A 62 -11.81 -8.29 -13.32
C LEU A 62 -12.83 -7.84 -14.38
N ALA A 63 -12.75 -8.37 -15.61
CA ALA A 63 -13.78 -8.11 -16.62
C ALA A 63 -15.12 -8.74 -16.21
N ILE A 64 -15.09 -9.90 -15.55
CA ILE A 64 -16.28 -10.62 -15.06
C ILE A 64 -16.85 -9.93 -13.80
N LEU A 65 -16.01 -9.57 -12.84
CA LEU A 65 -16.45 -8.92 -11.59
C LEU A 65 -17.01 -7.50 -11.77
N LYS A 66 -16.55 -6.77 -12.79
CA LYS A 66 -17.16 -5.49 -13.17
C LYS A 66 -18.48 -5.67 -13.89
N ALA A 67 -18.64 -6.70 -14.72
CA ALA A 67 -19.90 -6.98 -15.39
C ALA A 67 -21.00 -7.29 -14.37
N ASP A 68 -20.75 -8.17 -13.39
CA ASP A 68 -21.74 -8.52 -12.37
C ASP A 68 -22.15 -7.32 -11.50
N ASN A 69 -21.25 -6.40 -11.19
CA ASN A 69 -21.61 -5.18 -10.45
C ASN A 69 -22.26 -4.10 -11.33
N TYR A 70 -21.95 -4.04 -12.63
CA TYR A 70 -22.54 -3.02 -13.52
C TYR A 70 -24.00 -3.33 -13.87
N TYR A 71 -24.39 -4.61 -13.94
CA TYR A 71 -25.79 -5.02 -14.14
C TYR A 71 -26.67 -5.00 -12.88
N MET A 72 -26.11 -4.68 -11.70
CA MET A 72 -26.86 -4.63 -10.43
C MET A 72 -27.18 -3.21 -9.95
N ASN A 73 -26.83 -2.17 -10.72
CA ASN A 73 -27.07 -0.76 -10.37
C ASN A 73 -28.05 -0.06 -11.35
N GLU A 74 -28.90 -0.81 -12.05
CA GLU A 74 -30.00 -0.25 -12.86
C GLU A 74 -31.40 -0.65 -12.35
N GLU A 75 -31.50 -1.29 -11.18
CA GLU A 75 -32.79 -1.46 -10.48
C GLU A 75 -32.82 -0.63 -9.19
N GLU A 76 -32.94 0.69 -9.35
CA GLU A 76 -33.56 1.56 -8.34
C GLU A 76 -34.34 2.71 -9.00
#